data_AF-A0A3D6C5J4-F1
#
_entry.id   AF-A0A3D6C5J4-F1
#
_cell.length_a   1.000
_cell.length_b   1.000
_cell.length_c   1.000
_cell.angle_alpha   90.00
_cell.angle_beta   90.00
_cell.angle_gamma   90.00
#
_symmetry.space_group_name_H-M   'P 1'
#
loop_
_entity.id
_entity.type
_entity.pdbx_description
1 polymer ?
#
loop_
_entity_poly.entity_id
_entity_poly.type
_entity_poly.pdbx_seq_one_letter_code
_entity_poly.pdbx_strand_id
1 'polypeptide(L)'
;MLFLVGFGWARPVPVNFSNIRDYRKGMILVSSAGIVMNMILAFAALFLYSLLNPDQSGMVALALVIFAKINIVLAAFNLIPIPPLDGSKILAGFAPAGVQAALHRMERFGFLIVIALLYLGALDPVIDFLQQMILSLINILLPA
;
A
#
# COMPACT_ATOMS: atom_id res chain seq x y z
N MET A 1 8.16 -25.35 -3.29
CA MET A 1 7.83 -24.53 -4.49
C MET A 1 8.75 -23.32 -4.65
N LEU A 2 9.29 -22.74 -3.56
CA LEU A 2 10.31 -21.67 -3.62
C LEU A 2 11.57 -22.07 -4.43
N PHE A 3 12.04 -23.32 -4.27
CA PHE A 3 13.26 -23.81 -4.90
C PHE A 3 13.13 -24.24 -6.38
N LEU A 4 11.92 -24.26 -6.94
CA LEU A 4 11.70 -24.71 -8.33
C LEU A 4 11.27 -23.59 -9.29
N VAL A 5 10.74 -22.46 -8.79
CA VAL A 5 10.12 -21.43 -9.65
C VAL A 5 10.63 -20.00 -9.36
N GLY A 6 11.42 -19.76 -8.30
CA GLY A 6 11.98 -18.42 -8.02
C GLY A 6 10.96 -17.33 -7.65
N PHE A 7 9.66 -17.59 -7.82
CA PHE A 7 8.55 -16.73 -7.43
C PHE A 7 7.77 -17.39 -6.29
N GLY A 8 8.18 -17.11 -5.06
CA GLY A 8 7.40 -17.39 -3.87
C GLY A 8 6.36 -16.29 -3.67
N TRP A 9 5.24 -16.34 -4.38
CA TRP A 9 4.12 -15.46 -4.04
C TRP A 9 3.55 -15.90 -2.68
N ALA A 10 3.56 -15.00 -1.70
CA ALA A 10 2.92 -15.26 -0.42
C ALA A 10 1.44 -15.55 -0.66
N ARG A 11 0.93 -16.69 -0.18
CA ARG A 11 -0.51 -16.97 -0.26
C ARG A 11 -1.23 -15.83 0.48
N PRO A 12 -2.18 -15.13 -0.16
CA PRO A 12 -2.90 -14.06 0.51
C PRO A 12 -3.60 -14.62 1.74
N VAL A 13 -3.58 -13.88 2.85
CA VAL A 13 -4.25 -14.28 4.08
C VAL A 13 -5.76 -14.36 3.78
N PRO A 14 -6.42 -15.52 3.96
CA PRO A 14 -7.83 -15.65 3.64
C PRO A 14 -8.67 -14.84 4.63
N VAL A 15 -9.49 -13.92 4.11
CA VAL A 15 -10.42 -13.11 4.92
C VAL A 15 -11.82 -13.66 4.71
N ASN A 16 -12.45 -14.10 5.80
CA ASN A 16 -13.82 -14.59 5.73
C ASN A 16 -14.82 -13.45 5.98
N PHE A 17 -15.31 -12.83 4.90
CA PHE A 17 -16.30 -11.76 4.98
C PHE A 17 -17.68 -12.21 5.46
N SER A 18 -18.00 -13.51 5.48
CA SER A 18 -19.30 -13.99 5.99
C SER A 18 -19.46 -13.81 7.50
N ASN A 19 -18.35 -13.65 8.22
CA ASN A 19 -18.34 -13.36 9.65
C ASN A 19 -18.44 -11.85 9.97
N ILE A 20 -18.48 -10.99 8.95
CA ILE A 20 -18.60 -9.54 9.12
C ILE A 20 -20.04 -9.13 8.83
N ARG A 21 -20.68 -8.49 9.81
CA ARG A 21 -22.10 -8.08 9.74
C ARG A 21 -22.41 -7.16 8.54
N ASP A 22 -21.45 -6.34 8.14
CA ASP A 22 -21.54 -5.46 6.97
C ASP A 22 -20.34 -5.71 6.04
N TYR A 23 -20.61 -6.40 4.93
CA TYR A 23 -19.62 -6.79 3.93
C TYR A 23 -18.81 -5.59 3.42
N ARG A 24 -19.46 -4.45 3.18
CA ARG A 24 -18.82 -3.26 2.60
C ARG A 24 -17.86 -2.63 3.59
N LYS A 25 -18.30 -2.46 4.84
CA LYS A 25 -17.43 -1.95 5.91
C LYS A 25 -16.27 -2.90 6.20
N GLY A 26 -16.53 -4.21 6.20
CA GLY A 26 -15.50 -5.23 6.35
C GLY A 26 -14.42 -5.11 5.28
N MET A 27 -14.82 -4.99 4.02
CA MET A 27 -13.89 -4.81 2.90
C MET A 27 -13.05 -3.55 3.05
N ILE A 28 -13.66 -2.42 3.39
CA ILE A 28 -12.94 -1.14 3.57
C ILE A 28 -11.95 -1.25 4.71
N LEU A 29 -12.36 -1.74 5.88
CA LEU A 29 -11.51 -1.83 7.07
C LEU A 29 -10.33 -2.78 6.88
N VAL A 30 -10.58 -3.95 6.28
CA VAL A 30 -9.51 -4.93 6.05
C VAL A 30 -8.52 -4.41 5.00
N SER A 31 -9.01 -3.78 3.93
CA SER A 31 -8.15 -3.26 2.86
C SER A 31 -7.38 -2.01 3.32
N SER A 32 -7.97 -1.17 4.18
CA SER A 32 -7.29 -0.01 4.73
C SER A 32 -6.27 -0.36 5.80
N ALA A 33 -6.44 -1.47 6.52
CA ALA A 33 -5.52 -1.88 7.59
C ALA A 33 -4.07 -2.00 7.12
N GLY A 34 -3.83 -2.60 5.94
CA GLY A 34 -2.48 -2.72 5.38
C GLY A 34 -1.86 -1.37 5.02
N ILE A 35 -2.64 -0.48 4.42
CA ILE A 35 -2.21 0.88 4.06
C ILE A 35 -1.87 1.68 5.32
N VAL A 36 -2.77 1.67 6.31
CA VAL A 36 -2.59 2.39 7.58
C VAL A 36 -1.38 1.87 8.34
N MET A 37 -1.17 0.56 8.40
CA MET A 37 0.00 -0.01 9.07
C MET A 37 1.31 0.44 8.41
N ASN A 38 1.39 0.43 7.08
CA ASN A 38 2.56 0.95 6.37
C ASN A 38 2.78 2.45 6.67
N MET A 39 1.73 3.26 6.72
CA MET A 39 1.85 4.69 7.10
C MET A 39 2.36 4.85 8.54
N ILE A 40 1.88 4.03 9.49
CA ILE A 40 2.34 4.05 10.88
C ILE A 40 3.83 3.65 10.97
N LEU A 41 4.25 2.60 10.25
CA LEU A 41 5.65 2.15 10.22
C LEU A 41 6.58 3.21 9.62
N ALA A 42 6.14 3.86 8.54
CA ALA A 42 6.88 4.97 7.94
C ALA A 42 7.03 6.14 8.92
N PHE A 43 5.93 6.53 9.56
CA PHE A 43 5.93 7.58 10.58
C PHE A 43 6.86 7.23 11.75
N ALA A 44 6.77 6.02 12.30
CA ALA A 44 7.60 5.58 13.41
C ALA A 44 9.09 5.61 13.07
N ALA A 45 9.47 5.20 11.85
CA ALA A 45 10.85 5.23 11.42
C ALA A 45 11.41 6.66 11.26
N LEU A 46 10.61 7.58 10.70
CA LEU A 46 11.00 8.99 10.59
C LEU A 46 11.01 9.70 11.94
N PHE A 47 10.10 9.35 12.84
CA PHE A 47 10.11 9.84 14.22
C PHE A 47 11.35 9.38 14.98
N LEU A 48 11.72 8.10 14.85
CA LEU A 48 12.96 7.58 15.44
C LEU A 48 14.19 8.25 14.82
N TYR A 49 14.17 8.52 13.52
CA TYR A 49 15.24 9.25 12.86
C TYR A 49 15.42 10.67 13.47
N SER A 50 14.33 11.42 13.67
CA SER A 50 14.42 12.77 14.26
C SER A 50 14.77 12.75 15.74
N LEU A 51 14.36 11.72 16.48
CA LEU A 51 14.64 11.60 17.91
C LEU A 51 16.11 11.21 18.17
N LEU A 52 16.61 10.22 17.43
CA LEU A 52 17.96 9.70 17.62
C LEU A 52 19.04 10.60 17.04
N ASN A 53 18.68 11.49 16.10
CA ASN A 53 19.60 12.34 15.35
C ASN A 53 20.89 11.60 14.94
N PRO A 54 20.78 10.43 14.28
CA PRO A 54 21.96 9.66 13.93
C PRO A 54 22.81 10.41 12.92
N ASP A 55 24.12 10.13 12.90
CA ASP A 55 25.00 10.62 11.84
C ASP A 55 24.40 10.27 10.48
N GLN A 56 24.26 11.27 9.60
CA GLN A 56 23.52 11.11 8.33
C GLN A 56 24.12 10.03 7.43
N SER A 57 25.43 9.78 7.53
CA SER A 57 26.15 8.72 6.81
C SER A 57 26.21 7.39 7.59
N GLY A 58 25.64 7.34 8.79
CA GLY A 58 25.63 6.17 9.66
C GLY A 58 24.66 5.09 9.16
N MET A 59 25.00 3.83 9.43
CA MET A 59 24.19 2.68 9.01
C MET A 59 22.75 2.73 9.58
N VAL A 60 22.58 3.26 10.80
CA VAL A 60 21.27 3.42 11.45
C VAL A 60 20.40 4.45 10.72
N ALA A 61 20.97 5.60 10.34
CA ALA A 61 20.28 6.64 9.59
C ALA A 61 19.77 6.10 8.25
N LEU A 62 20.66 5.43 7.51
CA LEU A 62 20.34 4.81 6.22
C LEU A 62 19.27 3.72 6.35
N ALA A 63 19.35 2.88 7.38
CA ALA A 63 18.35 1.84 7.63
C ALA A 63 16.96 2.43 7.90
N LEU A 64 16.86 3.46 8.74
CA LEU A 64 15.59 4.13 9.07
C LEU A 64 14.97 4.81 7.84
N VAL A 65 15.78 5.53 7.05
CA VAL A 65 15.32 6.20 5.83
C VAL A 65 14.85 5.20 4.78
N ILE A 66 15.60 4.12 4.54
CA ILE A 66 15.20 3.07 3.60
C ILE A 66 13.92 2.38 4.08
N PHE A 67 13.84 2.06 5.37
CA PHE A 67 12.65 1.42 5.94
C PHE A 67 11.42 2.31 5.82
N ALA A 68 11.54 3.61 6.13
CA ALA A 68 10.46 4.57 5.92
C ALA A 68 10.05 4.62 4.45
N LYS A 69 11.02 4.75 3.53
CA LYS A 69 10.77 4.79 2.08
C LYS A 69 10.03 3.55 1.58
N ILE A 70 10.44 2.35 1.99
CA ILE A 70 9.76 1.11 1.61
C ILE A 70 8.30 1.13 2.05
N ASN A 71 8.04 1.50 3.31
CA ASN A 71 6.67 1.55 3.83
C ASN A 71 5.81 2.62 3.13
N ILE A 72 6.38 3.80 2.81
CA ILE A 72 5.68 4.86 2.06
C ILE A 72 5.33 4.37 0.64
N VAL A 73 6.28 3.74 -0.05
CA VAL A 73 6.05 3.17 -1.39
C VAL A 73 4.97 2.09 -1.33
N LEU A 74 5.00 1.18 -0.34
CA LEU A 74 3.98 0.15 -0.16
C LEU A 74 2.59 0.73 0.15
N ALA A 75 2.52 1.78 0.97
CA ALA A 75 1.27 2.48 1.26
C ALA A 75 0.73 3.19 0.00
N ALA A 76 1.57 3.94 -0.72
CA ALA A 76 1.21 4.64 -1.95
C ALA A 76 0.74 3.66 -3.02
N PHE A 77 1.47 2.56 -3.23
CA PHE A 77 1.11 1.53 -4.19
C PHE A 77 -0.24 0.88 -3.86
N ASN A 78 -0.47 0.52 -2.59
CA ASN A 78 -1.74 -0.07 -2.18
C ASN A 78 -2.91 0.92 -2.17
N LEU A 79 -2.69 2.24 -2.23
CA LEU A 79 -3.74 3.25 -2.37
C LEU A 79 -4.26 3.38 -3.81
N ILE A 80 -3.53 2.88 -4.80
CA ILE A 80 -3.94 2.98 -6.21
C ILE A 80 -5.26 2.20 -6.41
N PRO A 81 -6.30 2.82 -7.00
CA PRO A 81 -7.61 2.20 -7.15
C PRO A 81 -7.68 1.24 -8.36
N ILE A 82 -6.70 0.35 -8.50
CA ILE A 82 -6.60 -0.64 -9.60
C ILE A 82 -6.56 -2.05 -9.00
N PRO A 83 -7.50 -2.95 -9.35
CA PRO A 83 -7.42 -4.35 -8.93
C PRO A 83 -6.10 -5.00 -9.36
N PRO A 84 -5.42 -5.80 -8.53
CA PRO A 84 -5.88 -6.37 -7.24
C PRO A 84 -5.49 -5.54 -6.00
N LEU A 85 -5.03 -4.29 -6.17
CA LEU A 85 -4.52 -3.45 -5.09
C LEU A 85 -5.66 -3.07 -4.11
N ASP A 86 -5.30 -2.84 -2.86
CA ASP A 86 -6.28 -2.66 -1.78
C ASP A 86 -7.13 -1.39 -1.95
N GLY A 87 -6.60 -0.35 -2.61
CA GLY A 87 -7.33 0.87 -2.95
C GLY A 87 -8.55 0.60 -3.83
N SER A 88 -8.49 -0.40 -4.71
CA SER A 88 -9.65 -0.81 -5.52
C SER A 88 -10.75 -1.47 -4.69
N LYS A 89 -10.41 -2.17 -3.60
CA LYS A 89 -11.36 -2.79 -2.67
C LYS A 89 -11.98 -1.73 -1.75
N ILE A 90 -11.20 -0.73 -1.32
CA ILE A 90 -11.73 0.44 -0.64
C ILE A 90 -12.76 1.15 -1.54
N LEU A 91 -12.41 1.40 -2.81
CA LEU A 91 -13.33 1.99 -3.78
C LEU A 91 -14.59 1.13 -3.97
N ALA A 92 -14.45 -0.19 -4.11
CA ALA A 92 -15.57 -1.12 -4.24
C ALA A 92 -16.51 -1.06 -3.04
N GLY A 93 -15.99 -0.89 -1.81
CA GLY A 93 -16.80 -0.77 -0.60
C GLY A 93 -17.74 0.44 -0.60
N PHE A 94 -17.36 1.54 -1.24
CA PHE A 94 -18.20 2.75 -1.38
C PHE A 94 -19.03 2.77 -2.68
N ALA A 95 -18.61 2.02 -3.70
CA ALA A 95 -19.20 2.11 -5.03
C ALA A 95 -20.54 1.36 -5.18
N PRO A 96 -21.38 1.74 -6.16
CA PRO A 96 -22.58 0.99 -6.53
C PRO A 96 -22.26 -0.41 -7.07
N ALA A 97 -23.26 -1.31 -7.05
CA ALA A 97 -23.11 -2.71 -7.46
C ALA A 97 -22.54 -2.91 -8.88
N GLY A 98 -22.86 -2.01 -9.82
CA GLY A 98 -22.32 -2.06 -11.18
C GLY A 98 -20.79 -1.87 -11.24
N VAL A 99 -20.26 -0.94 -10.44
CA VAL A 99 -18.83 -0.66 -10.35
C VAL A 99 -18.11 -1.80 -9.62
N GLN A 100 -18.72 -2.35 -8.57
CA GLN A 100 -18.19 -3.54 -7.88
C GLN A 100 -18.03 -4.72 -8.83
N ALA A 101 -19.04 -4.98 -9.66
CA ALA A 101 -18.98 -6.04 -10.67
C ALA A 101 -17.89 -5.79 -11.71
N ALA A 102 -17.69 -4.53 -12.14
CA ALA A 102 -16.62 -4.16 -13.06
C ALA A 102 -15.22 -4.39 -12.44
N LEU A 103 -15.02 -3.96 -11.18
CA LEU A 103 -13.76 -4.15 -10.46
C LEU A 103 -13.44 -5.64 -10.24
N HIS A 104 -14.42 -6.46 -9.86
CA HIS A 104 -14.23 -7.92 -9.75
C HIS A 104 -13.91 -8.59 -11.09
N ARG A 105 -14.49 -8.12 -12.20
CA ARG A 105 -14.14 -8.64 -13.54
C ARG A 105 -12.69 -8.29 -13.90
N MET A 106 -12.25 -7.08 -13.57
CA MET A 106 -10.86 -6.65 -13.79
C MET A 106 -9.87 -7.39 -12.90
N GLU A 107 -10.26 -7.78 -11.69
CA GLU A 107 -9.40 -8.47 -10.71
C GLU A 107 -8.74 -9.75 -11.28
N ARG A 108 -9.45 -10.47 -12.16
CA ARG A 108 -8.91 -11.66 -12.87
C ARG A 108 -7.63 -11.37 -13.66
N PHE A 109 -7.56 -10.20 -14.30
CA PHE A 109 -6.43 -9.76 -15.10
C PHE A 109 -5.58 -8.70 -14.39
N GLY A 110 -5.99 -8.30 -13.18
CA GLY A 110 -5.45 -7.15 -12.47
C GLY A 110 -3.94 -7.22 -12.27
N PHE A 111 -3.41 -8.40 -11.94
CA PHE A 111 -1.98 -8.57 -11.76
C PHE A 111 -1.18 -8.26 -13.04
N LEU A 112 -1.63 -8.74 -14.19
CA LEU A 112 -1.00 -8.47 -15.48
C LEU A 112 -1.12 -6.99 -15.87
N ILE A 113 -2.28 -6.39 -15.59
CA ILE A 113 -2.53 -4.95 -15.82
C ILE A 113 -1.55 -4.11 -15.01
N VAL A 114 -1.40 -4.39 -13.71
CA VAL A 114 -0.50 -3.64 -12.82
C VAL A 114 0.96 -3.78 -13.29
N ILE A 115 1.42 -4.99 -13.64
CA ILE A 115 2.77 -5.18 -14.16
C ILE A 115 2.99 -4.40 -15.47
N ALA A 116 2.04 -4.48 -16.41
CA ALA A 116 2.16 -3.78 -17.68
C ALA A 116 2.22 -2.25 -17.47
N LEU A 117 1.38 -1.71 -16.59
CA LEU A 117 1.35 -0.28 -16.29
C LEU A 117 2.61 0.20 -15.55
N LEU A 118 3.17 -0.61 -14.66
CA LEU A 118 4.47 -0.33 -14.01
C LEU A 118 5.61 -0.35 -15.03
N TYR A 119 5.65 -1.36 -15.89
CA TYR A 119 6.71 -1.47 -16.91
C TYR A 119 6.69 -0.30 -17.90
N LEU A 120 5.50 0.20 -18.22
CA LEU A 120 5.31 1.36 -19.09
C LEU A 120 5.55 2.71 -18.38
N GLY A 121 5.78 2.73 -17.07
CA GLY A 121 5.91 3.95 -16.26
C GLY A 121 4.61 4.76 -16.12
N ALA A 122 3.46 4.17 -16.49
CA ALA A 122 2.18 4.87 -16.46
C ALA A 122 1.67 5.15 -15.04
N LEU A 123 2.13 4.35 -14.05
CA LEU A 123 1.77 4.52 -12.64
C LEU A 123 2.71 5.45 -11.89
N ASP A 124 3.91 5.73 -12.40
CA ASP A 124 4.92 6.55 -11.73
C ASP A 124 4.39 7.91 -11.27
N PRO A 125 3.70 8.73 -12.10
CA PRO A 125 3.20 10.03 -11.63
C PRO A 125 2.14 9.90 -10.53
N VAL A 126 1.34 8.82 -10.58
CA VAL A 126 0.32 8.55 -9.56
C VAL A 126 0.98 8.11 -8.25
N ILE A 127 1.97 7.22 -8.34
CA ILE A 127 2.74 6.74 -7.20
C ILE A 127 3.49 7.90 -6.55
N ASP A 128 4.15 8.76 -7.33
CA ASP A 128 4.87 9.92 -6.82
C ASP A 128 3.95 10.93 -6.16
N PHE A 129 2.79 11.21 -6.75
CA PHE A 129 1.78 12.05 -6.12
C PHE A 129 1.32 11.49 -4.76
N LEU A 130 1.02 10.20 -4.70
CA LEU A 130 0.60 9.54 -3.46
C LEU A 130 1.72 9.51 -2.41
N GLN A 131 2.97 9.26 -2.81
CA GLN A 131 4.12 9.33 -1.91
C GLN A 131 4.30 10.73 -1.34
N GLN A 132 4.22 11.78 -2.17
CA GLN A 132 4.32 13.18 -1.72
C GLN A 132 3.18 13.54 -0.77
N MET A 133 1.96 13.07 -1.03
CA MET A 133 0.82 13.25 -0.14
C MET A 133 1.05 12.57 1.22
N ILE A 134 1.59 11.35 1.24
CA ILE A 134 1.90 10.65 2.50
C ILE A 134 3.02 11.37 3.26
N LEU A 135 4.07 11.80 2.55
CA LEU A 135 5.18 12.53 3.14
C LEU A 135 4.74 13.88 3.71
N SER A 136 3.88 14.62 3.02
CA SER A 136 3.37 15.90 3.53
C SER A 136 2.54 15.71 4.79
N LEU A 137 1.70 14.66 4.85
CA LEU A 137 0.96 14.29 6.06
C LEU A 137 1.89 13.94 7.22
N ILE A 138 2.96 13.19 6.97
CA ILE A 138 3.95 12.85 8.01
C ILE A 138 4.69 14.11 8.48
N ASN A 139 5.11 14.98 7.57
CA ASN A 139 5.84 16.21 7.90
C ASN A 139 5.01 17.22 8.69
N ILE A 140 3.68 17.23 8.53
CA ILE A 140 2.79 18.03 9.37
C ILE A 140 2.86 17.56 10.84
N LEU A 141 3.03 16.26 11.06
CA LEU A 141 3.07 15.66 12.40
C LEU A 141 4.49 15.64 12.99
N LEU A 142 5.51 15.56 12.14
CA LEU A 142 6.92 15.66 12.47
C LEU A 142 7.50 16.93 11.85
N PRO A 143 7.22 18.12 12.43
CA PRO A 143 7.93 19.31 12.01
C PRO A 143 9.41 19.09 12.33
N ALA A 144 10.20 18.87 11.29
CA ALA A 144 11.65 18.95 11.36
C ALA A 144 12.07 20.40 11.68
#